data_AF-A0A480AH57-F1
#
_entry.id   AF-A0A480AH57-F1
#
_cell.length_a   1.000
_cell.length_b   1.000
_cell.length_c   1.000
_cell.angle_alpha   90.00
_cell.angle_beta   90.00
_cell.angle_gamma   90.00
#
_symmetry.space_group_name_H-M   'P 1'
#
loop_
_entity.id
_entity.type
_entity.pdbx_description
1 polymer ?
#
loop_
_entity_poly.entity_id
_entity_poly.type
_entity_poly.pdbx_seq_one_letter_code
_entity_poly.pdbx_strand_id
1 'polypeptide(L)'
;MACATLRYQTICYNLPNDLGVKLMLQINKNYVLDQNQKPIAVQIPITEFQQIEEILENYGLAKLMEEVETDEVLSKNEALKY
;
A
#
# COMPACT_ATOMS: atom_id res chain seq x y z
N MET A 1 -12.18 23.10 -2.14
CA MET A 1 -11.46 23.49 -0.92
C MET A 1 -11.96 22.59 0.20
N ALA A 2 -11.18 21.59 0.60
CA ALA A 2 -11.55 20.71 1.70
C ALA A 2 -10.75 21.16 2.93
N CYS A 3 -11.44 21.42 4.02
CA CYS A 3 -10.82 21.87 5.25
C CYS A 3 -11.06 20.82 6.33
N ALA A 4 -9.99 20.31 6.93
CA ALA A 4 -10.06 19.30 7.97
C ALA A 4 -9.74 19.95 9.33
N THR A 5 -10.61 19.71 10.31
CA THR A 5 -10.42 20.18 11.68
C THR A 5 -9.84 19.05 12.52
N LEU A 6 -8.59 19.20 12.96
CA LEU A 6 -7.99 18.36 14.00
C LEU A 6 -7.67 19.22 15.21
N ARG A 7 -8.38 18.89 16.30
CA ARG A 7 -8.45 19.42 17.67
C ARG A 7 -7.99 20.84 18.07
N TYR A 8 -7.08 21.57 17.40
CA TYR A 8 -6.79 23.00 17.66
C TYR A 8 -6.22 23.80 16.47
N GLN A 9 -6.29 23.33 15.22
CA GLN A 9 -6.02 24.20 14.06
C GLN A 9 -6.75 23.69 12.81
N THR A 10 -7.35 24.61 12.06
CA THR A 10 -8.03 24.33 10.78
C THR A 10 -7.02 24.48 9.66
N ILE A 11 -6.66 23.38 8.99
CA ILE A 11 -5.78 23.41 7.81
C ILE A 11 -6.63 23.19 6.56
N CYS A 12 -6.68 24.20 5.69
CA CYS A 12 -7.36 24.09 4.41
C CYS A 12 -6.34 23.73 3.33
N TYR A 13 -6.53 22.58 2.69
CA TYR A 13 -5.73 22.18 1.54
C TYR A 13 -6.52 22.43 0.26
N ASN A 14 -5.89 23.10 -0.69
CA ASN A 14 -6.29 23.06 -2.09
C ASN A 14 -5.51 21.91 -2.72
N LEU A 15 -6.18 20.79 -3.02
CA LEU A 15 -5.57 19.69 -3.78
C LEU A 15 -5.78 19.98 -5.26
N PRO A 16 -4.73 20.37 -6.02
CA PRO A 16 -4.81 20.38 -7.47
C PRO A 16 -4.81 18.93 -7.95
N ASN A 17 -5.84 18.57 -8.71
CA ASN A 17 -5.82 17.38 -9.53
C ASN A 17 -4.91 17.65 -10.74
N ASP A 18 -3.60 17.41 -10.67
CA ASP A 18 -2.84 17.08 -11.88
C ASP A 18 -1.45 16.44 -11.63
N LEU A 19 -1.15 15.44 -12.46
CA LEU A 19 0.10 14.72 -12.73
C LEU A 19 1.01 14.24 -11.58
N GLY A 20 1.05 12.90 -11.40
CA GLY A 20 2.35 12.20 -11.22
C GLY A 20 2.46 11.16 -10.11
N VAL A 21 1.56 11.14 -9.13
CA VAL A 21 1.50 10.05 -8.11
C VAL A 21 0.04 9.68 -7.88
N LYS A 22 -0.61 9.15 -8.93
CA LYS A 22 -1.88 8.44 -8.81
C LYS A 22 -1.61 6.94 -8.70
N LEU A 23 -0.82 6.56 -7.70
CA LEU A 23 -0.72 5.17 -7.23
C LEU A 23 -1.11 5.07 -5.76
N MET A 24 -1.83 6.07 -5.24
CA MET A 24 -2.59 5.88 -4.02
C MET A 24 -3.90 5.22 -4.46
N LEU A 25 -3.96 3.89 -4.37
CA LEU A 25 -5.21 3.15 -4.41
C LEU A 25 -6.22 3.90 -3.55
N GLN A 26 -7.36 4.26 -4.13
CA GLN A 26 -8.44 4.86 -3.36
C GLN A 26 -9.03 3.77 -2.48
N ILE A 27 -8.52 3.68 -1.25
CA ILE A 27 -8.96 2.70 -0.26
C ILE A 27 -10.11 3.32 0.54
N ASN A 28 -11.28 2.71 0.45
CA ASN A 28 -12.46 3.04 1.23
C ASN A 28 -12.28 2.49 2.64
N LYS A 29 -11.82 3.33 3.56
CA LYS A 29 -11.58 2.96 4.95
C LYS A 29 -12.63 3.51 5.90
N ASN A 30 -13.08 2.65 6.80
CA ASN A 30 -13.88 3.01 7.97
C ASN A 30 -13.03 2.81 9.23
N TYR A 31 -13.24 3.66 10.25
CA TYR A 31 -12.57 3.50 11.54
C TYR A 31 -13.51 2.84 12.54
N VAL A 32 -13.02 1.82 13.23
CA VAL A 32 -13.68 1.25 14.41
C VAL A 32 -13.17 2.01 15.62
N LEU A 33 -14.09 2.63 16.37
CA LEU A 33 -13.79 3.44 17.54
C LEU A 33 -14.10 2.68 18.83
N ASP A 34 -13.34 2.92 19.89
CA ASP A 34 -13.67 2.49 21.23
C ASP A 34 -14.66 3.45 21.92
N GLN A 35 -15.02 3.14 23.17
CA GLN A 35 -15.90 3.94 24.03
C GLN A 35 -15.41 5.37 24.30
N ASN A 36 -14.13 5.66 24.12
CA ASN A 36 -13.53 6.98 24.27
C ASN A 36 -13.36 7.72 22.93
N GLN A 37 -14.00 7.22 21.86
CA GLN A 37 -13.86 7.71 20.48
C GLN A 37 -12.42 7.61 19.95
N LYS A 38 -11.61 6.69 20.49
CA LYS A 38 -10.27 6.42 19.98
C LYS A 38 -10.36 5.34 18.89
N PRO A 39 -9.75 5.56 17.71
CA PRO A 39 -9.65 4.52 16.69
C PRO A 39 -8.83 3.33 17.22
N ILE A 40 -9.38 2.13 17.08
CA ILE A 40 -8.74 0.87 17.48
C ILE A 40 -8.50 -0.07 16.30
N ALA A 41 -9.24 0.11 15.19
CA ALA A 41 -9.02 -0.63 13.97
C ALA A 41 -9.44 0.19 12.74
N VAL A 42 -8.94 -0.24 11.58
CA VAL A 42 -9.37 0.22 10.26
C VAL A 42 -10.04 -0.96 9.57
N GLN A 43 -11.25 -0.73 9.07
CA GLN A 43 -11.97 -1.69 8.25
C GLN A 43 -11.92 -1.23 6.80
N ILE A 44 -11.61 -2.15 5.90
CA ILE A 44 -11.59 -1.95 4.45
C ILE A 44 -12.41 -3.04 3.78
N PRO A 45 -12.99 -2.81 2.59
CA PRO A 45 -13.57 -3.85 1.76
C PRO A 45 -12.56 -4.96 1.48
N ILE A 46 -13.01 -6.20 1.52
CA ILE A 46 -12.14 -7.37 1.29
C ILE A 46 -11.45 -7.32 -0.08
N THR A 47 -12.13 -6.78 -1.10
CA THR A 47 -11.58 -6.62 -2.45
C THR A 47 -10.41 -5.64 -2.48
N GLU A 48 -10.46 -4.59 -1.68
CA GLU A 48 -9.36 -3.62 -1.59
C GLU A 48 -8.20 -4.17 -0.77
N PHE A 49 -8.49 -4.97 0.28
CA PHE A 49 -7.45 -5.70 1.00
C PHE A 49 -6.66 -6.63 0.06
N GLN A 50 -7.37 -7.41 -0.78
CA GLN A 50 -6.75 -8.31 -1.75
C GLN A 50 -5.88 -7.56 -2.77
N GLN A 51 -6.34 -6.40 -3.25
CA GLN A 51 -5.54 -5.56 -4.16
C GLN A 51 -4.26 -5.03 -3.49
N ILE A 52 -4.33 -4.70 -2.19
CA ILE A 52 -3.16 -4.30 -1.42
C ILE A 52 -2.18 -5.47 -1.30
N GLU A 53 -2.66 -6.68 -0.98
CA GLU A 53 -1.81 -7.87 -0.91
C GLU A 53 -1.10 -8.15 -2.23
N GLU A 54 -1.84 -8.17 -3.34
CA GLU A 54 -1.27 -8.41 -4.68
C GLU A 54 -0.14 -7.43 -5.02
N ILE A 55 -0.31 -6.15 -4.72
CA ILE A 55 0.72 -5.14 -4.98
C ILE A 55 1.94 -5.34 -4.09
N LEU A 56 1.74 -5.63 -2.80
CA LEU A 56 2.84 -5.84 -1.86
C LEU A 56 3.63 -7.12 -2.20
N GLU A 57 2.95 -8.19 -2.59
CA GLU A 57 3.57 -9.44 -3.02
C GLU A 57 4.36 -9.26 -4.32
N ASN A 58 3.76 -8.63 -5.33
CA ASN A 58 4.43 -8.36 -6.60
C ASN A 58 5.67 -7.47 -6.41
N TYR A 59 5.57 -6.44 -5.57
CA TYR A 59 6.70 -5.59 -5.26
C TYR A 59 7.80 -6.35 -4.51
N GLY A 60 7.44 -7.15 -3.51
CA GLY A 60 8.37 -7.99 -2.77
C GLY A 60 9.11 -8.97 -3.68
N LEU A 61 8.38 -9.66 -4.56
CA LEU A 61 8.96 -10.57 -5.55
C LEU A 61 9.90 -9.84 -6.50
N ALA A 62 9.50 -8.68 -7.04
CA ALA A 62 10.36 -7.90 -7.92
C ALA A 62 11.68 -7.51 -7.22
N LYS A 63 11.64 -7.13 -5.93
CA LYS A 63 12.84 -6.82 -5.16
C LYS A 63 13.74 -8.03 -4.94
N LEU A 64 13.17 -9.18 -4.63
CA LEU A 64 13.93 -10.43 -4.51
C LEU A 64 14.59 -10.82 -5.85
N MET A 65 13.93 -10.56 -6.97
CA MET A 65 14.51 -10.79 -8.30
C MET A 65 15.66 -9.82 -8.63
N GLU A 66 15.54 -8.55 -8.23
CA GLU A 66 16.62 -7.56 -8.37
C GLU A 66 17.86 -7.96 -7.53
N GLU A 67 17.67 -8.49 -6.32
CA GLU A 67 18.77 -8.89 -5.44
C GLU A 67 19.66 -10.01 -6.02
N VAL A 68 19.09 -10.85 -6.88
CA VAL A 68 19.77 -11.98 -7.53
C VAL A 68 20.08 -11.73 -9.01
N GLU A 69 19.92 -10.49 -9.50
CA GLU A 69 20.08 -10.17 -10.93
C GLU A 69 21.49 -10.53 -11.46
N THR A 70 22.50 -10.43 -10.60
CA THR A 70 23.90 -10.73 -10.95
C THR A 70 24.32 -12.17 -10.64
N ASP A 71 23.44 -12.98 -10.04
CA ASP A 71 23.74 -14.36 -9.68
C ASP A 71 23.82 -15.25 -10.91
N GLU A 72 24.41 -16.44 -10.75
CA GLU A 72 24.53 -17.39 -11.84
C GLU A 72 23.15 -17.87 -12.32
N VAL A 73 22.92 -17.78 -13.63
CA VAL A 73 21.72 -18.34 -14.25
C VAL A 73 21.95 -19.82 -14.50
N LEU A 74 21.30 -20.66 -13.70
CA LEU A 74 21.38 -22.11 -13.82
C LEU A 74 20.44 -22.64 -14.91
N SER A 75 20.91 -23.58 -15.72
CA SER A 75 20.01 -24.41 -16.51
C SER A 75 19.19 -25.32 -15.59
N LYS A 76 18.05 -25.82 -16.09
CA LYS A 76 17.20 -26.76 -15.34
C LYS A 76 17.97 -27.95 -14.76
N ASN A 77 18.93 -28.50 -15.52
CA ASN A 77 19.71 -29.66 -15.07
C ASN A 77 20.73 -29.31 -13.99
N GLU A 78 21.23 -28.08 -13.96
CA GLU A 78 22.14 -27.60 -12.92
C GLU A 78 21.36 -27.24 -11.65
N ALA A 79 20.24 -26.54 -11.79
CA ALA A 79 19.34 -26.20 -10.68
C ALA A 79 18.79 -27.45 -9.96
N LEU A 80 18.49 -28.54 -10.68
CA LEU A 80 18.03 -29.80 -10.08
C LEU A 80 19.13 -30.57 -9.32
N LYS A 81 20.40 -30.22 -9.50
CA LYS A 81 21.55 -30.90 -8.86
C LYS A 81 22.09 -30.16 -7.64
N TYR A 82 21.74 -28.88 -7.48
CA TYR A 82 22.09 -28.04 -6.35
C TYR A 82 21.34 -28.50 -5.08
#